data_AF-A0A2E8D366-F1
#
_entry.id   AF-A0A2E8D366-F1
#
_cell.length_a   1.000
_cell.length_b   1.000
_cell.length_c   1.000
_cell.angle_alpha   90.00
_cell.angle_beta   90.00
_cell.angle_gamma   90.00
#
_symmetry.space_group_name_H-M   'P 1'
#
loop_
_entity.id
_entity.type
_entity.pdbx_description
1 polymer ?
#
loop_
_entity_poly.entity_id
_entity_poly.type
_entity_poly.pdbx_seq_one_letter_code
_entity_poly.pdbx_strand_id
1 'polypeptide(L)'
;MWRFVVLRHEPGPASTRELHWDLMLEDDSDLRTWALVSEPKPDATIVAIELPNHRKDYLVYEGPVSGERGSVTRFDHGTYSLIRESSDEVAIELNGQRLRAAVTLQRCSDDQRWLVAFDDG
;
A
#
# COMPACT_ATOMS: atom_id res chain seq x y z
N MET A 1 7.46 14.10 8.30
CA MET A 1 6.97 12.71 8.36
C MET A 1 5.65 12.68 7.63
N TRP A 2 5.52 11.79 6.65
CA TRP A 2 4.34 11.66 5.81
C TRP A 2 3.40 10.60 6.40
N ARG A 3 2.13 10.59 6.03
CA ARG A 3 1.18 9.57 6.50
C ARG A 3 1.17 8.36 5.57
N PHE A 4 0.83 7.20 6.12
CA PHE A 4 0.45 6.04 5.32
C PHE A 4 -0.85 5.44 5.82
N VAL A 5 -1.51 4.70 4.94
CA VAL A 5 -2.60 3.80 5.30
C VAL A 5 -2.42 2.48 4.56
N VAL A 6 -2.80 1.39 5.19
CA VAL A 6 -3.03 0.10 4.53
C VAL A 6 -4.51 -0.20 4.64
N LEU A 7 -5.17 -0.38 3.50
CA LEU A 7 -6.58 -0.74 3.44
C LEU A 7 -6.72 -2.21 3.02
N ARG A 8 -7.50 -3.00 3.76
CA ARG A 8 -7.94 -4.31 3.32
C ARG A 8 -9.11 -4.11 2.34
N HIS A 9 -8.97 -4.61 1.13
CA HIS A 9 -9.92 -4.41 0.05
C HIS A 9 -10.65 -5.72 -0.26
N GLU A 10 -11.90 -5.81 0.18
CA GLU A 10 -12.78 -6.93 -0.17
C GLU A 10 -13.38 -6.72 -1.56
N PRO A 11 -13.29 -7.71 -2.47
CA PRO A 11 -13.71 -7.53 -3.84
C PRO A 11 -15.24 -7.49 -3.97
N GLY A 12 -15.72 -6.58 -4.81
CA GLY A 12 -17.12 -6.53 -5.22
C GLY A 12 -17.39 -7.28 -6.53
N PRO A 13 -18.65 -7.41 -6.96
CA PRO A 13 -19.04 -8.15 -8.17
C PRO A 13 -18.38 -7.64 -9.46
N ALA A 14 -18.00 -6.35 -9.52
CA ALA A 14 -17.32 -5.75 -10.66
C ALA A 14 -15.79 -5.74 -10.53
N SER A 15 -15.23 -6.34 -9.47
CA SER A 15 -13.78 -6.42 -9.26
C SER A 15 -13.18 -7.54 -10.12
N THR A 16 -12.06 -7.25 -10.76
CA THR A 16 -11.18 -8.26 -11.38
C THR A 16 -10.06 -8.72 -10.45
N ARG A 17 -9.96 -8.12 -9.25
CA ARG A 17 -8.98 -8.47 -8.21
C ARG A 17 -9.67 -9.28 -7.13
N GLU A 18 -8.93 -10.22 -6.55
CA GLU A 18 -9.31 -10.92 -5.32
C GLU A 18 -9.10 -10.00 -4.10
N LEU A 19 -9.29 -10.56 -2.89
CA LEU A 19 -8.91 -9.89 -1.65
C LEU A 19 -7.45 -9.44 -1.69
N HIS A 20 -7.20 -8.17 -1.41
CA HIS A 20 -5.85 -7.59 -1.42
C HIS A 20 -5.74 -6.47 -0.38
N TRP A 21 -4.54 -5.92 -0.23
CA TRP A 21 -4.24 -4.82 0.68
C TRP A 21 -3.63 -3.65 -0.08
N ASP A 22 -4.26 -2.49 -0.04
CA ASP A 22 -3.75 -1.29 -0.68
C ASP A 22 -2.80 -0.56 0.29
N LEU A 23 -1.49 -0.62 0.04
CA LEU A 23 -0.49 0.22 0.70
C LEU A 23 -0.48 1.59 0.04
N MET A 24 -0.79 2.62 0.80
CA MET A 24 -0.90 4.00 0.32
C MET A 24 0.04 4.91 1.10
N LEU A 25 0.94 5.59 0.38
CA LEU A 25 1.93 6.52 0.92
C LEU A 25 1.57 7.95 0.51
N GLU A 26 1.37 8.83 1.48
CA GLU A 26 1.11 10.25 1.24
C GLU A 26 2.33 10.96 0.64
N ASP A 27 2.14 11.61 -0.51
CA ASP A 27 3.09 12.58 -1.06
C ASP A 27 2.51 14.01 -1.03
N ASP A 28 3.10 14.94 -1.77
CA ASP A 28 2.66 16.34 -1.79
C ASP A 28 1.18 16.51 -2.19
N SER A 29 0.71 15.81 -3.22
CA SER A 29 -0.64 16.00 -3.79
C SER A 29 -1.59 14.85 -3.51
N ASP A 30 -1.10 13.62 -3.46
CA ASP A 30 -1.90 12.41 -3.57
C ASP A 30 -1.38 11.29 -2.63
N LEU A 31 -1.88 10.07 -2.86
CA LEU A 31 -1.41 8.84 -2.25
C LEU A 31 -0.86 7.91 -3.33
N ARG A 32 0.44 7.65 -3.30
CA ARG A 32 1.05 6.61 -4.13
C ARG A 32 0.61 5.24 -3.62
N THR A 33 0.11 4.40 -4.52
CA THR A 33 -0.69 3.23 -4.14
C THR A 33 -0.16 1.95 -4.77
N TRP A 34 -0.01 0.92 -3.94
CA TRP A 34 0.34 -0.44 -4.36
C TRP A 34 -0.64 -1.44 -3.78
N ALA A 35 -1.26 -2.26 -4.64
CA ALA A 35 -2.09 -3.38 -4.23
C ALA A 35 -1.22 -4.61 -3.94
N LEU A 36 -1.04 -4.94 -2.66
CA LEU A 36 -0.35 -6.12 -2.17
C LEU A 36 -1.26 -7.35 -2.30
N VAL A 37 -0.76 -8.43 -2.91
CA VAL A 37 -1.57 -9.65 -3.16
C VAL A 37 -1.85 -10.49 -1.92
N SER A 38 -1.23 -10.16 -0.78
CA SER A 38 -1.41 -10.85 0.50
C SER A 38 -1.28 -9.88 1.67
N GLU A 39 -1.70 -10.32 2.85
CA GLU A 39 -1.66 -9.51 4.07
C GLU A 39 -0.21 -9.13 4.43
N PRO A 40 0.11 -7.82 4.61
CA PRO A 40 1.42 -7.39 5.06
C PRO A 40 1.67 -7.82 6.49
N LYS A 41 2.84 -8.40 6.73
CA LYS A 41 3.29 -8.93 8.01
C LYS A 41 4.82 -8.79 8.13
N PRO A 42 5.38 -8.81 9.36
CA PRO A 42 6.82 -8.85 9.57
C PRO A 42 7.50 -9.97 8.77
N ASP A 43 8.71 -9.69 8.28
CA ASP A 43 9.58 -10.61 7.52
C ASP A 43 8.94 -11.24 6.27
N ALA A 44 8.04 -10.50 5.61
CA ALA A 44 7.40 -10.94 4.38
C ALA A 44 7.90 -10.18 3.17
N THR A 45 8.07 -10.89 2.05
CA THR A 45 8.18 -10.29 0.71
C THR A 45 6.89 -10.58 -0.06
N ILE A 46 6.22 -9.54 -0.53
CA ILE A 46 4.89 -9.61 -1.14
C ILE A 46 4.94 -9.01 -2.54
N VAL A 47 4.31 -9.69 -3.51
CA VAL A 47 4.10 -9.12 -4.83
C VAL A 47 3.06 -8.02 -4.73
N ALA A 48 3.32 -6.89 -5.36
CA ALA A 48 2.41 -5.77 -5.43
C ALA A 48 2.21 -5.28 -6.85
N ILE A 49 1.07 -4.65 -7.11
CA ILE A 49 0.76 -3.99 -8.37
C ILE A 49 0.60 -2.49 -8.11
N GLU A 50 1.38 -1.66 -8.80
CA GLU A 50 1.23 -0.21 -8.75
C GLU A 50 -0.12 0.20 -9.35
N LEU A 51 -0.83 1.05 -8.63
CA LEU A 51 -2.13 1.59 -9.02
C LEU A 51 -2.02 3.09 -9.28
N PRO A 52 -3.00 3.69 -10.00
CA PRO A 52 -3.11 5.14 -10.06
C PRO A 52 -3.14 5.75 -8.66
N ASN A 53 -2.54 6.94 -8.52
CA ASN A 53 -2.54 7.66 -7.25
C ASN A 53 -3.98 7.90 -6.75
N HIS A 54 -4.16 7.74 -5.44
CA HIS A 54 -5.45 7.94 -4.78
C HIS A 54 -5.52 9.32 -4.12
N ARG A 55 -6.75 9.82 -3.92
CA ARG A 55 -6.97 11.07 -3.17
C ARG A 55 -6.63 10.88 -1.70
N LYS A 56 -6.09 11.92 -1.06
CA LYS A 56 -5.72 11.92 0.37
C LYS A 56 -6.88 11.58 1.33
N ASP A 57 -8.13 11.74 0.91
CA ASP A 57 -9.31 11.32 1.67
C ASP A 57 -9.26 9.84 2.07
N TYR A 58 -8.58 8.99 1.27
CA TYR A 58 -8.44 7.56 1.55
C TYR A 58 -7.59 7.24 2.78
N LEU A 59 -6.81 8.21 3.31
CA LEU A 59 -6.09 8.03 4.59
C LEU A 59 -7.01 7.75 5.77
N VAL A 60 -8.27 8.21 5.69
CA VAL A 60 -9.26 8.03 6.76
C VAL A 60 -10.53 7.34 6.29
N TYR A 61 -10.70 7.14 4.98
CA TYR A 61 -11.89 6.52 4.41
C TYR A 61 -11.98 5.02 4.72
N GLU A 62 -13.18 4.57 5.05
CA GLU A 62 -13.57 3.17 5.11
C GLU A 62 -14.99 3.06 4.53
N GLY A 63 -15.27 1.99 3.78
CA GLY A 63 -16.58 1.78 3.18
C GLY A 63 -16.54 1.37 1.69
N PRO A 64 -17.68 1.49 0.99
CA PRO A 64 -17.84 1.00 -0.38
C PRO A 64 -16.97 1.75 -1.41
N VAL A 65 -16.31 1.00 -2.28
CA VAL A 65 -15.58 1.54 -3.44
C VAL A 65 -16.54 1.70 -4.62
N SER A 66 -16.49 2.86 -5.26
CA SER A 66 -17.37 3.22 -6.37
C SER A 66 -17.38 2.18 -7.50
N GLY A 67 -18.54 2.00 -8.12
CA GLY A 67 -18.71 1.11 -9.27
C GLY A 67 -18.74 -0.38 -8.92
N GLU A 68 -19.28 -0.73 -7.74
CA GLU A 68 -19.43 -2.14 -7.31
C GLU A 68 -18.08 -2.89 -7.21
N ARG A 69 -16.98 -2.15 -7.00
CA ARG A 69 -15.63 -2.71 -6.98
C ARG A 69 -15.26 -3.35 -5.65
N GLY A 70 -16.06 -3.12 -4.61
CA GLY A 70 -15.86 -3.75 -3.31
C GLY A 70 -16.02 -2.77 -2.17
N SER A 71 -15.36 -3.07 -1.06
CA SER A 71 -15.27 -2.19 0.11
C SER A 71 -13.89 -2.25 0.73
N VAL A 72 -13.48 -1.15 1.34
CA VAL A 72 -12.22 -1.03 2.04
C VAL A 72 -12.45 -0.86 3.54
N THR A 73 -11.64 -1.56 4.33
CA THR A 73 -11.53 -1.35 5.78
C THR A 73 -10.08 -1.09 6.15
N ARG A 74 -9.84 -0.33 7.21
CA ARG A 74 -8.47 0.01 7.61
C ARG A 74 -7.78 -1.20 8.23
N PHE A 75 -6.69 -1.62 7.61
CA PHE A 75 -5.80 -2.63 8.16
C PHE A 75 -4.80 -2.01 9.14
N ASP A 76 -4.10 -0.96 8.71
CA ASP A 76 -3.15 -0.21 9.52
C ASP A 76 -3.04 1.24 9.05
N HIS A 77 -2.50 2.12 9.89
CA HIS A 77 -2.16 3.48 9.52
C HIS A 77 -1.10 4.04 10.45
N GLY A 78 -0.45 5.11 10.00
CA GLY A 78 0.53 5.80 10.82
C GLY A 78 1.32 6.81 10.02
N THR A 79 2.59 6.95 10.37
CA THR A 79 3.53 7.80 9.64
C THR A 79 4.61 6.96 9.00
N TYR A 80 5.23 7.50 7.96
CA TYR A 80 6.44 6.93 7.39
C TYR A 80 7.52 8.00 7.18
N SER A 81 8.76 7.53 7.13
CA SER A 81 9.93 8.31 6.73
C SER A 81 10.49 7.76 5.43
N LEU A 82 10.76 8.63 4.46
CA LEU A 82 11.45 8.24 3.24
C LEU A 82 12.95 8.10 3.52
N ILE A 83 13.52 6.94 3.22
CA ILE A 83 14.96 6.66 3.39
C ILE A 83 15.69 6.93 2.08
N ARG A 84 15.21 6.35 0.97
CA ARG A 84 15.72 6.56 -0.37
C ARG A 84 14.65 6.30 -1.42
N GLU A 85 14.80 6.94 -2.57
CA GLU A 85 13.89 6.79 -3.70
C GLU A 85 14.65 6.93 -5.02
N SER A 86 14.31 6.04 -5.96
CA SER A 86 14.73 6.08 -7.36
C SER A 86 13.51 5.77 -8.25
N SER A 87 13.74 5.66 -9.56
CA SER A 87 12.68 5.28 -10.51
C SER A 87 12.13 3.85 -10.31
N ASP A 88 12.94 2.99 -9.71
CA ASP A 88 12.72 1.55 -9.57
C ASP A 88 12.74 1.07 -8.12
N GLU A 89 12.95 1.96 -7.16
CA GLU A 89 12.99 1.62 -5.74
C GLU A 89 12.41 2.72 -4.85
N VAL A 90 11.65 2.30 -3.83
CA VAL A 90 11.22 3.16 -2.72
C VAL A 90 11.55 2.45 -1.42
N ALA A 91 12.42 3.01 -0.60
CA ALA A 91 12.70 2.50 0.74
C ALA A 91 12.21 3.48 1.81
N ILE A 92 11.42 2.97 2.74
CA ILE A 92 10.77 3.74 3.80
C ILE A 92 10.89 3.03 5.14
N GLU A 93 10.66 3.78 6.21
CA GLU A 93 10.41 3.24 7.54
C GLU A 93 8.95 3.49 7.90
N LEU A 94 8.17 2.43 8.14
CA LEU A 94 6.79 2.53 8.61
C LEU A 94 6.75 2.59 10.13
N ASN A 95 5.94 3.49 10.66
CA ASN A 95 5.61 3.57 12.08
C ASN A 95 4.09 3.62 12.26
N GLY A 96 3.48 2.42 12.21
CA GLY A 96 2.05 2.20 12.38
C GLY A 96 1.68 1.53 13.71
N GLN A 97 0.43 1.07 13.76
CA GLN A 97 -0.06 0.28 14.89
C GLN A 97 0.28 -1.21 14.74
N ARG A 98 0.30 -1.72 13.50
CA ARG A 98 0.63 -3.12 13.20
C ARG A 98 1.99 -3.26 12.53
N LEU A 99 2.31 -2.37 11.61
CA LEU A 99 3.53 -2.38 10.83
C LEU A 99 4.50 -1.35 11.38
N ARG A 100 5.58 -1.83 11.99
CA ARG A 100 6.73 -1.04 12.44
C ARG A 100 7.98 -1.68 11.86
N ALA A 101 8.31 -1.34 10.63
CA ALA A 101 9.29 -2.08 9.85
C ALA A 101 10.00 -1.16 8.85
N ALA A 102 11.22 -1.52 8.48
CA ALA A 102 11.82 -1.03 7.26
C ALA A 102 11.12 -1.72 6.08
N VAL A 103 10.74 -0.96 5.06
CA VAL A 103 10.03 -1.48 3.89
C VAL A 103 10.74 -1.05 2.63
N THR A 104 11.04 -2.01 1.76
CA THR A 104 11.61 -1.76 0.44
C THR A 104 10.63 -2.21 -0.64
N LEU A 105 10.25 -1.30 -1.52
CA LEU A 105 9.49 -1.58 -2.72
C LEU A 105 10.46 -1.55 -3.90
N GLN A 106 10.59 -2.66 -4.63
CA GLN A 106 11.43 -2.77 -5.82
C GLN A 106 10.56 -3.05 -7.05
N ARG A 107 10.66 -2.21 -8.08
CA ARG A 107 9.97 -2.40 -9.36
C ARG A 107 10.58 -3.62 -10.08
N CYS A 108 9.74 -4.53 -10.54
CA CYS A 108 10.16 -5.60 -11.43
C CYS A 108 10.41 -5.05 -12.85
N SER A 109 11.02 -5.84 -13.74
CA SER A 109 11.26 -5.41 -15.12
C SER A 109 9.99 -5.19 -15.97
N ASP A 110 8.82 -5.52 -15.43
CA ASP A 110 7.52 -5.19 -16.03
C ASP A 110 6.96 -3.89 -15.42
N ASP A 111 6.19 -3.13 -16.19
CA ASP A 111 5.90 -1.72 -15.86
C ASP A 111 5.02 -1.51 -14.61
N GLN A 112 4.45 -2.56 -14.01
CA GLN A 112 3.47 -2.40 -12.91
C GLN A 112 3.68 -3.31 -11.71
N ARG A 113 4.48 -4.37 -11.82
CA ARG A 113 4.75 -5.30 -10.71
C ARG A 113 5.89 -4.79 -9.86
N TRP A 114 5.71 -4.92 -8.56
CA TRP A 114 6.70 -4.60 -7.55
C TRP A 114 6.85 -5.78 -6.58
N LEU A 115 8.01 -5.87 -5.93
CA LEU A 115 8.23 -6.69 -4.74
C LEU A 115 8.35 -5.77 -3.53
N VAL A 116 7.55 -6.04 -2.50
CA VAL A 116 7.52 -5.25 -1.26
C VAL A 116 8.02 -6.13 -0.13
N ALA A 117 9.21 -5.84 0.38
CA ALA A 117 9.81 -6.52 1.52
C ALA A 117 9.56 -5.72 2.80
N PHE A 118 9.12 -6.39 3.86
CA PHE A 118 8.94 -5.84 5.20
C PHE A 118 9.99 -6.48 6.13
N ASP A 119 10.94 -5.70 6.62
CA ASP A 119 12.01 -6.15 7.50
C ASP A 119 11.77 -5.62 8.92
N ASP A 120 11.59 -6.53 9.89
CA ASP A 120 11.32 -6.21 11.30
C ASP A 120 12.57 -6.41 12.18
N GLY A 121 13.69 -5.79 11.77
CA GLY A 121 14.88 -5.54 12.62
C GLY A 121 15.53 -6.73 13.30
#